data_AF-A0A430JP98-F1
#
_entry.id   AF-A0A430JP98-F1
#
_cell.length_a   1.000
_cell.length_b   1.000
_cell.length_c   1.000
_cell.angle_alpha   90.00
_cell.angle_beta   90.00
_cell.angle_gamma   90.00
#
_symmetry.space_group_name_H-M   'P 1'
#
loop_
_entity.id
_entity.type
_entity.pdbx_description
1 polymer ?
#
loop_
_entity_poly.entity_id
_entity_poly.type
_entity_poly.pdbx_seq_one_letter_code
_entity_poly.pdbx_strand_id
1 'polypeptide(L)'
;MTRPNEHGDGGGTLSSEDHRNFIRGEYNEDPANFWSDPDQFGRAFDEVRATIDSILEPWTDLPSLDGFDVQLEYCRKLMGMLASSGSTSKGNLVPGGLITDDIDAIERKIENMSGGAIGAFKQKFVDKLGSTVGNLHAVATILGAAMASEREVISQTRTAVADNVAYATETFDMIAQCQTAQDNITLKIAAGAAKAAALFLSGGVATAAELSAIGLATVSEIPEKEYKLPEGVRTYEEGITWVKSLFTSINNDVLRGEQAIATSLTKNMEQMHTDHGNYDLTMPPISTVDGINIEKEAVVDVGLINEIITTNMPTMADNLRDASSKAFLIIMSSVAIRDPNVGLGLAGPNHEFDDLSYTLRQLLSDLAAEVQLGKINLEKVMNLILETDNASSDSLKEVVDQIENRTFDPWDTSRSKLFPPRPGQDEAL
;
A
#
# COMPACT_ATOMS: atom_id res chain seq x y z
N MET A 1 21.74 55.14 -8.54
CA MET A 1 20.57 54.54 -7.85
C MET A 1 21.03 53.37 -6.99
N THR A 2 20.55 53.25 -5.76
CA THR A 2 20.90 52.13 -4.86
C THR A 2 20.24 50.83 -5.33
N ARG A 3 20.99 49.72 -5.23
CA ARG A 3 20.46 48.38 -5.45
C ARG A 3 19.84 47.85 -4.15
N PRO A 4 18.86 46.92 -4.25
CA PRO A 4 18.45 46.12 -3.12
C PRO A 4 19.62 45.35 -2.49
N ASN A 5 19.50 45.00 -1.21
CA ASN A 5 20.47 44.14 -0.51
C ASN A 5 20.32 42.66 -0.95
N GLU A 6 21.11 41.77 -0.35
CA GLU A 6 21.08 40.32 -0.65
C GLU A 6 19.78 39.62 -0.28
N HIS A 7 18.97 40.21 0.59
CA HIS A 7 17.63 39.74 0.95
C HIS A 7 16.53 40.39 0.08
N GLY A 8 16.94 41.20 -0.89
CA GLY A 8 16.03 41.95 -1.73
C GLY A 8 15.48 43.21 -1.07
N ASP A 9 15.83 43.59 0.16
CA ASP A 9 15.29 44.80 0.80
C ASP A 9 15.92 46.10 0.28
N GLY A 10 15.16 47.20 0.31
CA GLY A 10 15.66 48.55 0.02
C GLY A 10 15.81 48.86 -1.47
N GLY A 11 16.82 49.62 -1.89
CA GLY A 11 17.00 50.01 -3.29
C GLY A 11 16.04 51.13 -3.76
N GLY A 12 16.24 51.63 -4.98
CA GLY A 12 15.40 52.71 -5.53
C GLY A 12 15.82 54.12 -5.13
N THR A 13 16.79 54.29 -4.23
CA THR A 13 17.25 55.63 -3.84
C THR A 13 18.19 56.21 -4.89
N LEU A 14 17.79 57.29 -5.55
CA LEU A 14 18.66 58.06 -6.43
C LEU A 14 19.53 59.01 -5.61
N SER A 15 20.85 58.99 -5.83
CA SER A 15 21.72 60.02 -5.27
C SER A 15 21.47 61.36 -5.96
N SER A 16 21.71 62.47 -5.26
CA SER A 16 21.55 63.83 -5.82
C SER A 16 22.50 64.11 -7.00
N GLU A 17 23.54 63.29 -7.17
CA GLU A 17 24.51 63.37 -8.27
C GLU A 17 24.05 62.54 -9.48
N ASP A 18 23.51 61.33 -9.27
CA ASP A 18 22.87 60.52 -10.31
C ASP A 18 21.67 61.24 -10.94
N HIS A 19 20.83 61.87 -10.11
CA HIS A 19 19.67 62.64 -10.58
C HIS A 19 20.10 63.83 -11.48
N ARG A 20 21.20 64.51 -11.13
CA ARG A 20 21.74 65.64 -11.91
C ARG A 20 22.40 65.21 -13.22
N ASN A 21 23.07 64.05 -13.24
CA ASN A 21 23.68 63.51 -14.45
C ASN A 21 22.62 62.95 -15.42
N PHE A 22 21.54 62.36 -14.90
CA PHE A 22 20.43 61.86 -15.70
C PHE A 22 19.66 63.00 -16.40
N ILE A 23 19.38 64.11 -15.69
CA ILE A 23 18.74 65.31 -16.27
C ILE A 23 19.60 66.00 -17.34
N ARG A 24 20.94 65.81 -17.32
CA ARG A 24 21.86 66.43 -18.28
C ARG A 24 22.05 65.62 -19.57
N GLY A 25 21.54 64.40 -19.67
CA GLY A 25 21.63 63.55 -20.86
C GLY A 25 20.40 63.69 -21.76
N GLU A 26 20.58 64.31 -22.93
CA GLU A 26 19.84 64.20 -24.21
C GLU A 26 18.36 63.74 -24.26
N TYR A 27 17.50 64.06 -23.29
CA TYR A 27 16.04 64.02 -23.46
C TYR A 27 15.49 65.45 -23.54
N ASN A 28 15.29 65.92 -24.76
CA ASN A 28 14.73 67.23 -25.10
C ASN A 28 13.19 67.26 -25.05
N GLU A 29 12.59 66.53 -24.11
CA GLU A 29 11.16 66.62 -23.81
C GLU A 29 11.00 66.82 -22.31
N ASP A 30 10.24 67.85 -21.95
CA ASP A 30 10.08 68.46 -20.62
C ASP A 30 10.17 67.44 -19.45
N PRO A 31 11.33 67.32 -18.77
CA PRO A 31 11.57 66.33 -17.72
C PRO A 31 10.83 66.65 -16.41
N ALA A 32 10.17 67.80 -16.32
CA ALA A 32 9.80 68.41 -15.04
C ALA A 32 8.62 67.75 -14.31
N ASN A 33 7.83 66.90 -14.96
CA ASN A 33 6.57 66.43 -14.36
C ASN A 33 6.36 64.92 -14.25
N PHE A 34 7.29 64.06 -14.71
CA PHE A 34 7.09 62.61 -14.60
C PHE A 34 8.04 61.93 -13.59
N TRP A 35 9.22 62.50 -13.29
CA TRP A 35 10.31 61.79 -12.59
C TRP A 35 10.96 62.57 -11.43
N SER A 36 10.20 63.38 -10.70
CA SER A 36 10.69 64.24 -9.60
C SER A 36 10.56 63.63 -8.20
N ASP A 37 9.92 62.47 -8.07
CA ASP A 37 9.68 61.80 -6.79
C ASP A 37 10.67 60.63 -6.60
N PRO A 38 11.69 60.76 -5.72
CA PRO A 38 12.64 59.69 -5.42
C PRO A 38 11.96 58.42 -4.86
N ASP A 39 10.71 58.53 -4.38
CA ASP A 39 9.94 57.39 -3.88
C ASP A 39 9.33 56.54 -5.02
N GLN A 40 9.28 57.03 -6.28
CA GLN A 40 8.75 56.26 -7.42
C GLN A 40 9.56 55.00 -7.72
N PHE A 41 10.89 55.10 -7.65
CA PHE A 41 11.77 53.96 -7.90
C PHE A 41 11.68 52.94 -6.75
N GLY A 42 11.55 53.40 -5.50
CA GLY A 42 11.26 52.52 -4.37
C GLY A 42 9.98 51.71 -4.60
N ARG A 43 8.88 52.39 -4.97
CA ARG A 43 7.59 51.75 -5.28
C ARG A 43 7.67 50.74 -6.42
N ALA A 44 8.41 51.06 -7.49
CA ALA A 44 8.59 50.13 -8.60
C ALA A 44 9.36 48.86 -8.18
N PHE A 45 10.39 49.00 -7.33
CA PHE A 45 11.09 47.85 -6.77
C PHE A 45 10.19 47.00 -5.87
N ASP A 46 9.34 47.63 -5.05
CA ASP A 46 8.37 46.94 -4.21
C ASP A 46 7.32 46.18 -5.04
N GLU A 47 6.85 46.75 -6.16
CA GLU A 47 5.92 46.10 -7.07
C GLU A 47 6.54 44.86 -7.76
N VAL A 48 7.82 44.97 -8.16
CA VAL A 48 8.59 43.85 -8.71
C VAL A 48 8.69 42.71 -7.69
N ARG A 49 9.06 43.03 -6.44
CA ARG A 49 9.14 42.03 -5.35
C ARG A 49 7.80 41.36 -5.12
N ALA A 50 6.75 42.14 -4.89
CA ALA A 50 5.42 41.61 -4.64
C ALA A 50 4.94 40.68 -5.77
N THR A 51 5.30 40.99 -7.02
CA THR A 51 4.98 40.14 -8.18
C THR A 51 5.75 38.82 -8.14
N ILE A 52 7.06 38.86 -7.86
CA ILE A 52 7.89 37.65 -7.78
C ILE A 52 7.47 36.80 -6.57
N ASP A 53 7.27 37.42 -5.41
CA ASP A 53 6.82 36.76 -4.18
C ASP A 53 5.49 36.06 -4.41
N SER A 54 4.53 36.69 -5.07
CA SER A 54 3.24 36.07 -5.41
C SER A 54 3.39 34.85 -6.35
N ILE A 55 4.37 34.84 -7.25
CA ILE A 55 4.63 33.69 -8.13
C ILE A 55 5.28 32.55 -7.34
N LEU A 56 6.17 32.88 -6.41
CA LEU A 56 6.97 31.91 -5.66
C LEU A 56 6.28 31.39 -4.39
N GLU A 57 5.32 32.14 -3.84
CA GLU A 57 4.61 31.84 -2.59
C GLU A 57 4.15 30.37 -2.49
N PRO A 58 3.47 29.78 -3.51
CA PRO A 58 3.01 28.39 -3.43
C PRO A 58 4.12 27.34 -3.26
N TRP A 59 5.37 27.70 -3.59
CA TRP A 59 6.51 26.80 -3.63
C TRP A 59 7.43 26.90 -2.41
N THR A 60 7.17 27.88 -1.53
CA THR A 60 8.02 28.18 -0.38
C THR A 60 7.90 27.13 0.74
N ASP A 61 6.72 26.52 0.89
CA ASP A 61 6.41 25.54 1.93
C ASP A 61 6.21 24.12 1.36
N LEU A 62 7.04 23.74 0.37
CA LEU A 62 7.03 22.38 -0.14
C LEU A 62 7.45 21.38 0.96
N PRO A 63 6.81 20.21 1.06
CA PRO A 63 7.05 19.31 2.19
C PRO A 63 8.50 18.79 2.29
N SER A 64 8.88 18.43 3.52
CA SER A 64 10.15 17.74 3.78
C SER A 64 10.10 16.28 3.35
N LEU A 65 11.21 15.74 2.86
CA LEU A 65 11.28 14.34 2.42
C LEU A 65 11.39 13.34 3.58
N ASP A 66 11.88 13.79 4.74
CA ASP A 66 12.10 12.92 5.91
C ASP A 66 10.79 12.31 6.43
N GLY A 67 9.71 13.09 6.41
CA GLY A 67 8.38 12.59 6.77
C GLY A 67 7.94 11.43 5.87
N PHE A 68 8.13 11.56 4.56
CA PHE A 68 7.83 10.49 3.62
C PHE A 68 8.69 9.25 3.85
N ASP A 69 9.96 9.39 4.22
CA ASP A 69 10.83 8.26 4.51
C ASP A 69 10.34 7.46 5.73
N VAL A 70 9.84 8.14 6.76
CA VAL A 70 9.17 7.48 7.90
C VAL A 70 7.91 6.74 7.46
N GLN A 71 7.07 7.35 6.62
CA GLN A 71 5.86 6.70 6.10
C GLN A 71 6.18 5.46 5.24
N LEU A 72 7.22 5.54 4.40
CA LEU A 72 7.69 4.42 3.60
C LEU A 72 8.19 3.25 4.46
N GLU A 73 8.81 3.52 5.60
CA GLU A 73 9.18 2.47 6.56
C GLU A 73 7.95 1.77 7.17
N TYR A 74 6.86 2.49 7.42
CA TYR A 74 5.60 1.85 7.82
C TYR A 74 5.02 0.97 6.72
N CYS A 75 5.02 1.43 5.45
CA CYS A 75 4.63 0.60 4.32
C CYS A 75 5.46 -0.68 4.23
N ARG A 76 6.80 -0.58 4.36
CA ARG A 76 7.72 -1.73 4.35
C ARG A 76 7.42 -2.73 5.46
N LYS A 77 7.16 -2.25 6.68
CA LYS A 77 6.81 -3.12 7.81
C LYS A 77 5.50 -3.88 7.56
N LEU A 78 4.47 -3.19 7.09
CA LEU A 78 3.19 -3.83 6.77
C LEU A 78 3.34 -4.90 5.70
N MET A 79 4.01 -4.57 4.58
CA MET A 79 4.30 -5.54 3.52
C MET A 79 5.06 -6.75 4.08
N GLY A 80 6.07 -6.52 4.93
CA GLY A 80 6.86 -7.61 5.49
C GLY A 80 6.07 -8.58 6.37
N MET A 81 5.03 -8.12 7.05
CA MET A 81 4.15 -9.01 7.83
C MET A 81 3.32 -9.94 6.95
N LEU A 82 2.92 -9.46 5.77
CA LEU A 82 2.03 -10.16 4.84
C LEU A 82 2.78 -10.97 3.77
N ALA A 83 4.06 -10.65 3.56
CA ALA A 83 4.90 -11.33 2.57
C ALA A 83 5.14 -12.80 2.94
N SER A 84 5.19 -13.66 1.92
CA SER A 84 5.59 -15.08 2.07
C SER A 84 7.08 -15.28 2.33
N SER A 85 7.92 -14.30 1.98
CA SER A 85 9.36 -14.38 2.16
C SER A 85 10.00 -13.00 2.27
N GLY A 86 11.20 -12.94 2.86
CA GLY A 86 11.95 -11.69 3.00
C GLY A 86 12.43 -11.15 1.65
N SER A 87 12.51 -9.83 1.54
CA SER A 87 12.84 -9.11 0.30
C SER A 87 13.59 -7.80 0.57
N THR A 88 13.86 -6.97 -0.47
CA THR A 88 14.66 -5.74 -0.35
C THR A 88 14.08 -4.55 -1.11
N SER A 89 13.17 -3.77 -0.52
CA SER A 89 12.57 -2.61 -1.20
C SER A 89 13.44 -1.35 -1.13
N LYS A 90 13.87 -0.84 -2.30
CA LYS A 90 14.75 0.36 -2.44
C LYS A 90 16.05 0.26 -1.61
N GLY A 91 16.62 -0.94 -1.52
CA GLY A 91 17.86 -1.20 -0.78
C GLY A 91 17.68 -1.48 0.73
N ASN A 92 16.46 -1.38 1.25
CA ASN A 92 16.15 -1.72 2.65
C ASN A 92 15.62 -3.15 2.75
N LEU A 93 16.09 -3.90 3.75
CA LEU A 93 15.59 -5.24 4.05
C LEU A 93 14.14 -5.16 4.52
N VAL A 94 13.26 -5.91 3.86
CA VAL A 94 11.88 -6.16 4.27
C VAL A 94 11.84 -7.59 4.81
N PRO A 95 11.70 -7.81 6.13
CA PRO A 95 11.52 -9.17 6.65
C PRO A 95 10.22 -9.75 6.09
N GLY A 96 10.15 -11.06 5.89
CA GLY A 96 8.92 -11.74 5.44
C GLY A 96 8.55 -12.86 6.40
N GLY A 97 7.38 -13.45 6.19
CA GLY A 97 7.02 -14.72 6.82
C GLY A 97 6.07 -14.62 8.01
N LEU A 98 5.77 -13.45 8.59
CA LEU A 98 5.10 -13.46 9.90
C LEU A 98 3.72 -14.17 9.89
N ILE A 99 2.83 -13.79 8.97
CA ILE A 99 1.49 -14.41 8.86
C ILE A 99 1.52 -15.67 8.00
N THR A 100 2.40 -15.72 7.01
CA THR A 100 2.53 -16.84 6.08
C THR A 100 3.19 -18.06 6.74
N ASP A 101 4.15 -17.86 7.66
CA ASP A 101 4.73 -18.92 8.49
C ASP A 101 3.67 -19.55 9.41
N ASP A 102 2.71 -18.75 9.91
CA ASP A 102 1.58 -19.26 10.70
C ASP A 102 0.67 -20.16 9.85
N ILE A 103 0.41 -19.78 8.59
CA ILE A 103 -0.36 -20.58 7.63
C ILE A 103 0.39 -21.88 7.31
N ASP A 104 1.67 -21.80 6.95
CA ASP A 104 2.52 -22.96 6.68
C ASP A 104 2.60 -23.92 7.87
N ALA A 105 2.59 -23.38 9.10
CA ALA A 105 2.57 -24.19 10.31
C ALA A 105 1.25 -24.95 10.48
N ILE A 106 0.11 -24.32 10.14
CA ILE A 106 -1.19 -24.98 10.13
C ILE A 106 -1.23 -26.06 9.04
N GLU A 107 -0.81 -25.74 7.82
CA GLU A 107 -0.78 -26.67 6.67
C GLU A 107 0.03 -27.93 6.98
N ARG A 108 1.25 -27.78 7.49
CA ARG A 108 2.11 -28.91 7.88
C ARG A 108 1.48 -29.80 8.94
N LYS A 109 0.75 -29.21 9.88
CA LYS A 109 0.09 -29.96 10.96
C LYS A 109 -1.11 -30.76 10.47
N ILE A 110 -1.84 -30.24 9.49
CA ILE A 110 -2.99 -30.94 8.92
C ILE A 110 -2.63 -31.85 7.73
N GLU A 111 -1.42 -31.76 7.17
CA GLU A 111 -0.99 -32.45 5.94
C GLU A 111 -1.40 -33.93 5.91
N ASN A 112 -1.04 -34.69 6.94
CA ASN A 112 -1.28 -36.14 7.02
C ASN A 112 -2.69 -36.51 7.53
N MET A 113 -3.54 -35.53 7.85
CA MET A 113 -4.91 -35.76 8.28
C MET A 113 -5.86 -35.89 7.09
N SER A 114 -6.89 -36.72 7.24
CA SER A 114 -7.88 -37.01 6.20
C SER A 114 -9.30 -37.12 6.78
N GLY A 115 -10.29 -37.15 5.90
CA GLY A 115 -11.71 -37.10 6.24
C GLY A 115 -12.40 -35.88 5.63
N GLY A 116 -13.72 -35.96 5.41
CA GLY A 116 -14.46 -34.92 4.69
C GLY A 116 -14.34 -33.54 5.36
N ALA A 117 -14.47 -33.47 6.68
CA ALA A 117 -14.40 -32.21 7.42
C ALA A 117 -12.99 -31.58 7.41
N ILE A 118 -11.94 -32.38 7.57
CA ILE A 118 -10.54 -31.91 7.46
C ILE A 118 -10.22 -31.45 6.04
N GLY A 119 -10.70 -32.18 5.02
CA GLY A 119 -10.55 -31.79 3.62
C GLY A 119 -11.22 -30.45 3.31
N ALA A 120 -12.43 -30.22 3.84
CA ALA A 120 -13.10 -28.94 3.72
C ALA A 120 -12.37 -27.81 4.46
N PHE A 121 -11.87 -28.08 5.67
CA PHE A 121 -11.06 -27.12 6.42
C PHE A 121 -9.79 -26.71 5.64
N LYS A 122 -9.07 -27.67 5.05
CA LYS A 122 -7.93 -27.40 4.16
C LYS A 122 -8.33 -26.50 2.99
N GLN A 123 -9.26 -26.95 2.17
CA GLN A 123 -9.56 -26.29 0.88
C GLN A 123 -10.36 -25.00 1.00
N LYS A 124 -11.30 -24.94 1.94
CA LYS A 124 -12.26 -23.82 2.05
C LYS A 124 -11.81 -22.74 3.02
N PHE A 125 -10.88 -23.08 3.93
CA PHE A 125 -10.37 -22.13 4.91
C PHE A 125 -8.88 -21.88 4.75
N VAL A 126 -8.02 -22.91 4.85
CA VAL A 126 -6.55 -22.68 4.85
C VAL A 126 -6.04 -22.19 3.49
N ASP A 127 -6.39 -22.88 2.40
CA ASP A 127 -5.94 -22.49 1.04
C ASP A 127 -6.45 -21.08 0.68
N LYS A 128 -7.71 -20.79 1.01
CA LYS A 128 -8.33 -19.49 0.73
C LYS A 128 -7.75 -18.38 1.63
N LEU A 129 -7.37 -18.70 2.86
CA LEU A 129 -6.68 -17.76 3.74
C LEU A 129 -5.31 -17.37 3.18
N GLY A 130 -4.54 -18.35 2.68
CA GLY A 130 -3.27 -18.10 2.02
C GLY A 130 -3.40 -17.16 0.81
N SER A 131 -4.39 -17.41 -0.06
CA SER A 131 -4.63 -16.53 -1.21
C SER A 131 -5.12 -15.14 -0.82
N THR A 132 -6.01 -15.03 0.18
CA THR A 132 -6.47 -13.74 0.69
C THR A 132 -5.30 -12.92 1.25
N VAL A 133 -4.43 -13.51 2.07
CA VAL A 133 -3.24 -12.82 2.62
C VAL A 133 -2.31 -12.37 1.49
N GLY A 134 -2.09 -13.20 0.46
CA GLY A 134 -1.31 -12.83 -0.72
C GLY A 134 -1.90 -11.64 -1.49
N ASN A 135 -3.23 -11.57 -1.62
CA ASN A 135 -3.90 -10.45 -2.27
C ASN A 135 -3.84 -9.17 -1.42
N LEU A 136 -3.98 -9.26 -0.10
CA LEU A 136 -3.83 -8.11 0.81
C LEU A 136 -2.38 -7.59 0.85
N HIS A 137 -1.39 -8.49 0.75
CA HIS A 137 0.02 -8.13 0.58
C HIS A 137 0.25 -7.30 -0.70
N ALA A 138 -0.39 -7.69 -1.81
CA ALA A 138 -0.31 -6.95 -3.05
C ALA A 138 -0.90 -5.54 -2.94
N VAL A 139 -2.03 -5.39 -2.23
CA VAL A 139 -2.63 -4.08 -1.94
C VAL A 139 -1.71 -3.21 -1.07
N ALA A 140 -1.08 -3.79 -0.04
CA ALA A 140 -0.08 -3.08 0.77
C ALA A 140 1.12 -2.61 -0.07
N THR A 141 1.51 -3.41 -1.08
CA THR A 141 2.58 -3.08 -2.01
C THR A 141 2.22 -1.90 -2.91
N ILE A 142 0.99 -1.82 -3.40
CA ILE A 142 0.47 -0.67 -4.15
C ILE A 142 0.51 0.61 -3.31
N LEU A 143 0.07 0.56 -2.04
CA LEU A 143 0.15 1.72 -1.14
C LEU A 143 1.60 2.19 -0.95
N GLY A 144 2.53 1.27 -0.75
CA GLY A 144 3.96 1.59 -0.68
C GLY A 144 4.48 2.28 -1.95
N ALA A 145 4.10 1.77 -3.13
CA ALA A 145 4.48 2.35 -4.41
C ALA A 145 3.90 3.75 -4.63
N ALA A 146 2.64 3.99 -4.23
CA ALA A 146 2.00 5.31 -4.28
C ALA A 146 2.70 6.32 -3.36
N MET A 147 3.01 5.94 -2.11
CA MET A 147 3.77 6.77 -1.17
C MET A 147 5.17 7.11 -1.71
N ALA A 148 5.85 6.13 -2.33
CA ALA A 148 7.17 6.34 -2.93
C ALA A 148 7.12 7.29 -4.12
N SER A 149 6.04 7.22 -4.91
CA SER A 149 5.79 8.10 -6.05
C SER A 149 5.54 9.53 -5.61
N GLU A 150 4.67 9.75 -4.61
CA GLU A 150 4.39 11.10 -4.08
C GLU A 150 5.67 11.73 -3.50
N ARG A 151 6.46 10.97 -2.73
CA ARG A 151 7.77 11.44 -2.25
C ARG A 151 8.66 11.93 -3.41
N GLU A 152 8.68 11.18 -4.51
CA GLU A 152 9.48 11.54 -5.67
C GLU A 152 8.93 12.76 -6.41
N VAL A 153 7.60 12.90 -6.54
CA VAL A 153 6.96 14.13 -7.03
C VAL A 153 7.48 15.33 -6.23
N ILE A 154 7.41 15.27 -4.89
CA ILE A 154 7.89 16.37 -4.04
C ILE A 154 9.39 16.61 -4.24
N SER A 155 10.20 15.55 -4.26
CA SER A 155 11.66 15.66 -4.45
C SER A 155 12.03 16.35 -5.77
N GLN A 156 11.39 15.93 -6.87
CA GLN A 156 11.64 16.51 -8.20
C GLN A 156 11.08 17.93 -8.30
N THR A 157 9.95 18.22 -7.65
CA THR A 157 9.36 19.57 -7.61
C THR A 157 10.29 20.55 -6.90
N ARG A 158 10.84 20.17 -5.73
CA ARG A 158 11.80 21.01 -5.00
C ARG A 158 13.03 21.34 -5.85
N THR A 159 13.53 20.35 -6.58
CA THR A 159 14.67 20.51 -7.50
C THR A 159 14.30 21.44 -8.65
N ALA A 160 13.17 21.18 -9.31
CA ALA A 160 12.69 21.99 -10.43
C ALA A 160 12.45 23.45 -10.02
N VAL A 161 11.84 23.71 -8.87
CA VAL A 161 11.64 25.08 -8.36
C VAL A 161 12.98 25.78 -8.16
N ALA A 162 13.93 25.16 -7.46
CA ALA A 162 15.24 25.77 -7.20
C ALA A 162 16.01 26.07 -8.49
N ASP A 163 16.08 25.10 -9.41
CA ASP A 163 16.76 25.26 -10.70
C ASP A 163 16.11 26.36 -11.53
N ASN A 164 14.78 26.45 -11.52
CA ASN A 164 14.04 27.41 -12.33
C ASN A 164 13.99 28.83 -11.73
N VAL A 165 14.15 29.00 -10.41
CA VAL A 165 14.43 30.32 -9.81
C VAL A 165 15.80 30.83 -10.27
N ALA A 166 16.82 29.97 -10.26
CA ALA A 166 18.15 30.33 -10.75
C ALA A 166 18.09 30.70 -12.24
N TYR A 167 17.37 29.90 -13.04
CA TYR A 167 17.21 30.14 -14.46
C TYR A 167 16.39 31.41 -14.77
N ALA A 168 15.36 31.72 -13.97
CA ALA A 168 14.63 32.99 -14.08
C ALA A 168 15.54 34.19 -13.77
N THR A 169 16.44 34.06 -12.79
CA THR A 169 17.42 35.11 -12.46
C THR A 169 18.36 35.37 -13.64
N GLU A 170 18.93 34.32 -14.23
CA GLU A 170 19.78 34.42 -15.42
C GLU A 170 19.02 35.05 -16.60
N THR A 171 17.75 34.70 -16.77
CA THR A 171 16.88 35.25 -17.82
C THR A 171 16.70 36.76 -17.67
N PHE A 172 16.45 37.27 -16.45
CA PHE A 172 16.35 38.72 -16.23
C PHE A 172 17.70 39.43 -16.44
N ASP A 173 18.84 38.79 -16.11
CA ASP A 173 20.16 39.32 -16.42
C ASP A 173 20.42 39.41 -17.94
N MET A 174 19.95 38.43 -18.71
CA MET A 174 20.01 38.45 -20.17
C MET A 174 19.13 39.57 -20.76
N ILE A 175 17.90 39.72 -20.26
CA ILE A 175 16.98 40.81 -20.65
C ILE A 175 17.65 42.18 -20.41
N ALA A 176 18.27 42.37 -19.24
CA ALA A 176 18.99 43.59 -18.91
C ALA A 176 20.18 43.88 -19.85
N GLN A 177 20.73 42.84 -20.50
CA GLN A 177 21.79 42.93 -21.51
C GLN A 177 21.26 42.94 -22.96
N CYS A 178 19.94 43.10 -23.15
CA CYS A 178 19.26 43.06 -24.45
C CYS A 178 19.46 41.74 -25.21
N GLN A 179 19.61 40.63 -24.49
CA GLN A 179 19.67 39.26 -25.01
C GLN A 179 18.33 38.55 -24.83
N THR A 180 18.15 37.40 -25.50
CA THR A 180 16.89 36.63 -25.51
C THR A 180 17.00 35.37 -24.66
N ALA A 181 15.98 35.10 -23.84
CA ALA A 181 15.86 33.88 -23.02
C ALA A 181 15.73 32.60 -23.88
N GLN A 182 15.93 31.42 -23.27
CA GLN A 182 15.52 30.17 -23.93
C GLN A 182 13.99 30.03 -23.92
N ASP A 183 13.50 29.28 -24.89
CA ASP A 183 12.09 29.12 -25.22
C ASP A 183 11.48 27.82 -24.72
N ASN A 184 12.26 26.88 -24.17
CA ASN A 184 11.76 25.58 -23.73
C ASN A 184 12.43 25.11 -22.42
N ILE A 185 11.71 24.30 -21.66
CA ILE A 185 12.24 23.55 -20.52
C ILE A 185 11.79 22.10 -20.56
N THR A 186 12.62 21.19 -20.06
CA THR A 186 12.26 19.77 -19.89
C THR A 186 12.05 19.47 -18.42
N LEU A 187 10.87 18.94 -18.08
CA LEU A 187 10.53 18.53 -16.72
C LEU A 187 10.38 17.02 -16.64
N LYS A 188 10.81 16.49 -15.49
CA LYS A 188 10.86 15.06 -15.19
C LYS A 188 10.10 14.69 -13.91
N ILE A 189 9.22 15.56 -13.42
CA ILE A 189 8.52 15.35 -12.15
C ILE A 189 7.61 14.13 -12.26
N ALA A 190 6.72 14.12 -13.25
CA ALA A 190 5.82 13.00 -13.48
C ALA A 190 6.56 11.71 -13.85
N ALA A 191 7.60 11.82 -14.68
CA ALA A 191 8.44 10.67 -15.06
C ALA A 191 9.17 10.06 -13.84
N GLY A 192 9.63 10.91 -12.92
CA GLY A 192 10.23 10.50 -11.65
C GLY A 192 9.26 9.69 -10.80
N ALA A 193 8.01 10.13 -10.68
CA ALA A 193 6.98 9.42 -9.91
C ALA A 193 6.78 7.97 -10.40
N ALA A 194 6.59 7.78 -11.71
CA ALA A 194 6.43 6.44 -12.29
C ALA A 194 7.68 5.56 -12.08
N LYS A 195 8.87 6.15 -12.22
CA LYS A 195 10.13 5.45 -11.96
C LYS A 195 10.26 5.04 -10.49
N ALA A 196 9.84 5.89 -9.56
CA ALA A 196 9.86 5.59 -8.13
C ALA A 196 8.93 4.42 -7.77
N ALA A 197 7.72 4.38 -8.35
CA ALA A 197 6.84 3.21 -8.24
C ALA A 197 7.55 1.94 -8.73
N ALA A 198 8.10 1.96 -9.94
CA ALA A 198 8.79 0.79 -10.51
C ALA A 198 9.99 0.34 -9.66
N LEU A 199 10.77 1.27 -9.12
CA LEU A 199 11.89 0.96 -8.21
C LEU A 199 11.43 0.38 -6.88
N PHE A 200 10.29 0.84 -6.35
CA PHE A 200 9.72 0.31 -5.12
C PHE A 200 9.30 -1.15 -5.30
N LEU A 201 8.66 -1.46 -6.44
CA LEU A 201 8.17 -2.80 -6.80
C LEU A 201 9.31 -3.78 -7.10
N SER A 202 10.30 -3.36 -7.88
CA SER A 202 11.44 -4.20 -8.29
C SER A 202 12.38 -4.61 -7.15
N GLY A 203 12.18 -4.08 -5.94
CA GLY A 203 12.87 -4.50 -4.72
C GLY A 203 12.46 -5.87 -4.15
N GLY A 204 11.67 -6.68 -4.87
CA GLY A 204 11.48 -8.09 -4.53
C GLY A 204 10.28 -8.41 -3.62
N VAL A 205 9.33 -7.49 -3.47
CA VAL A 205 8.14 -7.68 -2.63
C VAL A 205 6.93 -8.13 -3.47
N ALA A 206 6.80 -7.58 -4.68
CA ALA A 206 5.97 -8.05 -5.79
C ALA A 206 6.34 -7.26 -7.07
N THR A 207 6.42 -7.94 -8.22
CA THR A 207 6.68 -7.31 -9.53
C THR A 207 5.39 -6.77 -10.15
N ALA A 208 5.51 -5.83 -11.09
CA ALA A 208 4.36 -5.33 -11.84
C ALA A 208 3.59 -6.44 -12.58
N ALA A 209 4.27 -7.51 -13.00
CA ALA A 209 3.65 -8.65 -13.66
C ALA A 209 2.80 -9.49 -12.68
N GLU A 210 3.28 -9.70 -11.45
CA GLU A 210 2.54 -10.42 -10.40
C GLU A 210 1.28 -9.66 -9.98
N LEU A 211 1.39 -8.33 -9.82
CA LEU A 211 0.25 -7.47 -9.52
C LEU A 211 -0.79 -7.47 -10.65
N SER A 212 -0.32 -7.41 -11.90
CA SER A 212 -1.20 -7.49 -13.07
C SER A 212 -1.92 -8.84 -13.17
N ALA A 213 -1.29 -9.93 -12.74
CA ALA A 213 -1.90 -11.27 -12.78
C ALA A 213 -3.13 -11.41 -11.88
N ILE A 214 -3.18 -10.61 -10.81
CA ILE A 214 -4.34 -10.51 -9.90
C ILE A 214 -5.21 -9.27 -10.17
N GLY A 215 -4.99 -8.57 -11.30
CA GLY A 215 -5.83 -7.46 -11.77
C GLY A 215 -5.48 -6.08 -11.20
N LEU A 216 -4.43 -5.95 -10.38
CA LEU A 216 -4.02 -4.66 -9.82
C LEU A 216 -3.19 -3.84 -10.81
N ALA A 217 -3.47 -2.54 -10.86
CA ALA A 217 -2.79 -1.53 -11.63
C ALA A 217 -1.62 -0.90 -10.86
N THR A 218 -0.57 -0.54 -11.58
CA THR A 218 0.57 0.24 -11.07
C THR A 218 0.55 1.66 -11.66
N VAL A 219 1.35 2.57 -11.10
CA VAL A 219 1.56 3.90 -11.68
C VAL A 219 2.15 3.72 -13.08
N SER A 220 1.38 4.11 -14.11
CA SER A 220 1.78 3.98 -15.51
C SER A 220 3.11 4.69 -15.77
N GLU A 221 3.88 4.19 -16.73
CA GLU A 221 5.05 4.92 -17.24
C GLU A 221 4.63 6.28 -17.79
N ILE A 222 5.37 7.33 -17.40
CA ILE A 222 5.14 8.69 -17.85
C ILE A 222 6.43 9.21 -18.47
N PRO A 223 6.41 9.64 -19.74
CA PRO A 223 7.58 10.25 -20.34
C PRO A 223 7.84 11.64 -19.74
N GLU A 224 9.11 12.01 -19.69
CA GLU A 224 9.52 13.40 -19.50
C GLU A 224 8.83 14.30 -20.52
N LYS A 225 8.60 15.55 -20.17
CA LYS A 225 7.87 16.46 -21.04
C LYS A 225 8.60 17.77 -21.20
N GLU A 226 8.72 18.15 -22.47
CA GLU A 226 9.12 19.48 -22.85
C GLU A 226 7.91 20.42 -22.78
N TYR A 227 8.11 21.57 -22.15
CA TYR A 227 7.14 22.66 -22.08
C TYR A 227 7.69 23.84 -22.85
N LYS A 228 6.87 24.34 -23.78
CA LYS A 228 7.16 25.56 -24.53
C LYS A 228 6.86 26.77 -23.67
N LEU A 229 7.82 27.67 -23.61
CA LEU A 229 7.73 28.97 -22.96
C LEU A 229 7.58 30.06 -24.03
N PRO A 230 7.17 31.27 -23.64
CA PRO A 230 7.13 32.41 -24.56
C PRO A 230 8.51 32.66 -25.23
N GLU A 231 8.52 32.78 -26.54
CA GLU A 231 9.73 33.11 -27.33
C GLU A 231 10.01 34.61 -27.34
N GLY A 232 11.26 34.98 -27.63
CA GLY A 232 11.61 36.36 -27.99
C GLY A 232 11.52 37.37 -26.84
N VAL A 233 11.53 36.89 -25.59
CA VAL A 233 11.47 37.70 -24.36
C VAL A 233 12.62 38.71 -24.32
N ARG A 234 12.28 40.01 -24.26
CA ARG A 234 13.22 41.15 -24.29
C ARG A 234 12.88 42.26 -23.32
N THR A 235 11.67 42.30 -22.76
CA THR A 235 11.28 43.30 -21.75
C THR A 235 11.04 42.68 -20.38
N TYR A 236 10.96 43.53 -19.35
CA TYR A 236 10.63 43.10 -17.99
C TYR A 236 9.24 42.43 -17.93
N GLU A 237 8.24 43.03 -18.55
CA GLU A 237 6.86 42.52 -18.55
C GLU A 237 6.75 41.17 -19.27
N GLU A 238 7.48 41.01 -20.38
CA GLU A 238 7.62 39.75 -21.09
C GLU A 238 8.33 38.71 -20.21
N GLY A 239 9.38 39.10 -19.49
CA GLY A 239 10.09 38.26 -18.53
C GLY A 239 9.21 37.76 -17.40
N ILE A 240 8.39 38.62 -16.79
CA ILE A 240 7.43 38.21 -15.75
C ILE A 240 6.38 37.25 -16.31
N THR A 241 5.88 37.49 -17.52
CA THR A 241 4.95 36.57 -18.19
C THR A 241 5.59 35.21 -18.42
N TRP A 242 6.84 35.20 -18.87
CA TRP A 242 7.63 33.99 -19.08
C TRP A 242 7.85 33.22 -17.76
N VAL A 243 8.19 33.90 -16.66
CA VAL A 243 8.33 33.26 -15.33
C VAL A 243 7.00 32.65 -14.86
N LYS A 244 5.87 33.33 -15.07
CA LYS A 244 4.54 32.75 -14.77
C LYS A 244 4.28 31.48 -15.58
N SER A 245 4.61 31.48 -16.88
CA SER A 245 4.49 30.28 -17.73
C SER A 245 5.42 29.15 -17.28
N LEU A 246 6.61 29.48 -16.77
CA LEU A 246 7.56 28.53 -16.24
C LEU A 246 7.01 27.79 -15.02
N PHE A 247 6.55 28.51 -14.00
CA PHE A 247 5.98 27.89 -12.79
C PHE A 247 4.63 27.21 -13.04
N THR A 248 3.86 27.71 -14.01
CA THR A 248 2.67 26.99 -14.51
C THR A 248 3.05 25.63 -15.12
N SER A 249 4.16 25.57 -15.87
CA SER A 249 4.66 24.32 -16.47
C SER A 249 5.14 23.33 -15.40
N ILE A 250 5.83 23.82 -14.36
CA ILE A 250 6.18 23.02 -13.18
C ILE A 250 4.92 22.44 -12.54
N ASN A 251 3.92 23.27 -12.24
CA ASN A 251 2.68 22.82 -11.63
C ASN A 251 1.92 21.78 -12.46
N ASN A 252 1.88 21.97 -13.78
CA ASN A 252 1.26 21.02 -14.69
C ASN A 252 1.96 19.65 -14.67
N ASP A 253 3.29 19.62 -14.49
CA ASP A 253 4.02 18.35 -14.42
C ASP A 253 3.86 17.67 -13.05
N VAL A 254 3.75 18.43 -11.96
CA VAL A 254 3.33 17.92 -10.64
C VAL A 254 1.95 17.26 -10.75
N LEU A 255 0.98 18.00 -11.30
CA LEU A 255 -0.39 17.54 -11.49
C LEU A 255 -0.45 16.24 -12.30
N ARG A 256 0.35 16.10 -13.36
CA ARG A 256 0.43 14.87 -14.16
C ARG A 256 0.93 13.68 -13.35
N GLY A 257 1.94 13.86 -12.50
CA GLY A 257 2.45 12.82 -11.63
C GLY A 257 1.39 12.36 -10.62
N GLU A 258 0.75 13.30 -9.95
CA GLU A 258 -0.25 13.03 -8.92
C GLU A 258 -1.53 12.42 -9.48
N GLN A 259 -1.99 12.87 -10.65
CA GLN A 259 -3.12 12.26 -11.35
C GLN A 259 -2.86 10.80 -11.73
N ALA A 260 -1.63 10.45 -12.11
CA ALA A 260 -1.27 9.07 -12.42
C ALA A 260 -1.28 8.19 -11.17
N ILE A 261 -0.83 8.73 -10.02
CA ILE A 261 -0.91 8.05 -8.73
C ILE A 261 -2.38 7.82 -8.33
N ALA A 262 -3.20 8.88 -8.33
CA ALA A 262 -4.62 8.82 -8.01
C ALA A 262 -5.36 7.83 -8.91
N THR A 263 -5.12 7.89 -10.23
CA THR A 263 -5.73 6.94 -11.19
C THR A 263 -5.38 5.49 -10.88
N SER A 264 -4.12 5.21 -10.51
CA SER A 264 -3.71 3.86 -10.13
C SER A 264 -4.45 3.38 -8.87
N LEU A 265 -4.59 4.25 -7.87
CA LEU A 265 -5.27 3.94 -6.61
C LEU A 265 -6.77 3.70 -6.84
N THR A 266 -7.45 4.56 -7.61
CA THR A 266 -8.86 4.40 -7.98
C THR A 266 -9.11 3.07 -8.69
N LYS A 267 -8.31 2.73 -9.71
CA LYS A 267 -8.45 1.46 -10.45
C LYS A 267 -8.31 0.25 -9.53
N ASN A 268 -7.40 0.30 -8.56
CA ASN A 268 -7.22 -0.78 -7.61
C ASN A 268 -8.41 -0.91 -6.66
N MET A 269 -8.98 0.20 -6.19
CA MET A 269 -10.23 0.18 -5.43
C MET A 269 -11.40 -0.39 -6.23
N GLU A 270 -11.56 0.01 -7.50
CA GLU A 270 -12.58 -0.55 -8.40
C GLU A 270 -12.41 -2.06 -8.61
N GLN A 271 -11.17 -2.52 -8.79
CA GLN A 271 -10.86 -3.95 -8.92
C GLN A 271 -11.18 -4.71 -7.63
N MET A 272 -10.79 -4.17 -6.47
CA MET A 272 -11.10 -4.77 -5.17
C MET A 272 -12.60 -4.86 -4.92
N HIS A 273 -13.38 -3.86 -5.35
CA HIS A 273 -14.84 -3.94 -5.28
C HIS A 273 -15.43 -4.99 -6.23
N THR A 274 -14.90 -5.10 -7.44
CA THR A 274 -15.35 -6.07 -8.45
C THR A 274 -15.09 -7.50 -7.99
N ASP A 275 -13.90 -7.76 -7.46
CA ASP A 275 -13.43 -9.09 -7.06
C ASP A 275 -13.35 -9.23 -5.53
N HIS A 276 -14.27 -8.64 -4.79
CA HIS A 276 -14.18 -8.54 -3.32
C HIS A 276 -13.96 -9.89 -2.62
N GLY A 277 -14.51 -10.99 -3.16
CA GLY A 277 -14.32 -12.34 -2.60
C GLY A 277 -12.90 -12.92 -2.68
N ASN A 278 -11.98 -12.25 -3.39
CA ASN A 278 -10.54 -12.56 -3.40
C ASN A 278 -9.78 -11.88 -2.26
N TYR A 279 -10.37 -10.85 -1.65
CA TYR A 279 -9.78 -10.06 -0.57
C TYR A 279 -10.49 -10.30 0.78
N ASP A 280 -11.69 -10.88 0.72
CA ASP A 280 -12.56 -11.22 1.84
C ASP A 280 -12.73 -12.76 1.87
N LEU A 281 -12.30 -13.40 2.96
CA LEU A 281 -12.29 -14.84 3.08
C LEU A 281 -13.71 -15.42 3.14
N THR A 282 -14.72 -14.64 3.56
CA THR A 282 -16.09 -15.04 3.92
C THR A 282 -16.28 -16.57 3.98
N MET A 283 -16.04 -17.15 5.16
CA MET A 283 -16.04 -18.61 5.32
C MET A 283 -17.48 -19.19 5.41
N PRO A 284 -17.87 -20.16 4.55
CA PRO A 284 -19.06 -20.96 4.79
C PRO A 284 -18.82 -21.97 5.94
N PRO A 285 -19.79 -22.23 6.85
CA PRO A 285 -19.63 -23.22 7.90
C PRO A 285 -19.28 -24.62 7.35
N ILE A 286 -18.38 -25.37 8.00
CA ILE A 286 -17.92 -26.68 7.49
C ILE A 286 -19.09 -27.68 7.39
N SER A 287 -20.06 -27.55 8.31
CA SER A 287 -21.28 -28.35 8.35
C SER A 287 -22.27 -28.06 7.22
N THR A 288 -22.09 -26.99 6.47
CA THR A 288 -22.98 -26.60 5.36
C THR A 288 -22.47 -27.07 4.00
N VAL A 289 -21.35 -27.79 3.96
CA VAL A 289 -20.80 -28.31 2.71
C VAL A 289 -21.54 -29.58 2.31
N ASP A 290 -22.23 -29.53 1.17
CA ASP A 290 -23.00 -30.63 0.61
C ASP A 290 -22.15 -31.91 0.47
N GLY A 291 -22.66 -33.02 0.99
CA GLY A 291 -22.05 -34.35 0.87
C GLY A 291 -20.95 -34.66 1.90
N ILE A 292 -20.64 -33.75 2.83
CA ILE A 292 -19.72 -34.06 3.93
C ILE A 292 -20.45 -34.82 5.03
N ASN A 293 -20.07 -36.09 5.21
CA ASN A 293 -20.34 -36.79 6.46
C ASN A 293 -19.18 -36.52 7.42
N ILE A 294 -19.41 -35.63 8.39
CA ILE A 294 -18.41 -35.19 9.38
C ILE A 294 -17.88 -36.39 10.19
N GLU A 295 -18.70 -37.43 10.32
CA GLU A 295 -18.50 -38.57 11.22
C GLU A 295 -17.85 -39.80 10.56
N LYS A 296 -17.66 -39.82 9.23
CA LYS A 296 -17.11 -41.00 8.52
C LYS A 296 -15.64 -40.83 8.13
N GLU A 297 -14.83 -41.82 8.50
CA GLU A 297 -13.46 -42.08 8.01
C GLU A 297 -12.53 -40.85 8.14
N ALA A 298 -12.42 -40.31 9.35
CA ALA A 298 -11.45 -39.26 9.65
C ALA A 298 -10.16 -39.84 10.26
N VAL A 299 -9.01 -39.46 9.71
CA VAL A 299 -7.70 -39.68 10.35
C VAL A 299 -7.25 -38.33 10.89
N VAL A 300 -7.27 -38.18 12.21
CA VAL A 300 -6.99 -36.91 12.88
C VAL A 300 -5.95 -37.10 13.97
N ASP A 301 -4.95 -36.21 14.00
CA ASP A 301 -4.06 -36.07 15.15
C ASP A 301 -4.63 -34.99 16.09
N VAL A 302 -5.26 -35.45 17.17
CA VAL A 302 -5.93 -34.57 18.15
C VAL A 302 -4.93 -33.59 18.79
N GLY A 303 -3.68 -34.02 18.99
CA GLY A 303 -2.64 -33.17 19.57
C GLY A 303 -2.30 -32.00 18.67
N LEU A 304 -2.09 -32.27 17.37
CA LEU A 304 -1.80 -31.23 16.38
C LEU A 304 -2.98 -30.30 16.13
N ILE A 305 -4.23 -30.83 16.09
CA ILE A 305 -5.44 -29.98 15.99
C ILE A 305 -5.56 -29.08 17.23
N ASN A 306 -5.30 -29.60 18.43
CA ASN A 306 -5.34 -28.79 19.64
C ASN A 306 -4.27 -27.68 19.60
N GLU A 307 -3.08 -27.94 19.06
CA GLU A 307 -2.06 -26.91 18.86
C GLU A 307 -2.50 -25.83 17.86
N ILE A 308 -3.14 -26.23 16.75
CA ILE A 308 -3.72 -25.28 15.78
C ILE A 308 -4.75 -24.36 16.44
N ILE A 309 -5.68 -24.95 17.21
CA ILE A 309 -6.77 -24.22 17.88
C ILE A 309 -6.23 -23.31 18.98
N THR A 310 -5.30 -23.79 19.80
CA THR A 310 -4.86 -23.06 21.00
C THR A 310 -3.70 -22.11 20.76
N THR A 311 -2.93 -22.30 19.68
CA THR A 311 -1.68 -21.56 19.45
C THR A 311 -1.64 -20.90 18.07
N ASN A 312 -1.72 -21.65 16.97
CA ASN A 312 -1.46 -21.10 15.63
C ASN A 312 -2.52 -20.10 15.17
N MET A 313 -3.81 -20.46 15.21
CA MET A 313 -4.88 -19.54 14.79
C MET A 313 -4.99 -18.30 15.68
N PRO A 314 -4.86 -18.39 17.02
CA PRO A 314 -4.76 -17.20 17.86
C PRO A 314 -3.60 -16.27 17.50
N THR A 315 -2.40 -16.83 17.33
CA THR A 315 -1.19 -16.05 16.98
C THR A 315 -1.37 -15.35 15.64
N MET A 316 -1.88 -16.05 14.63
CA MET A 316 -2.16 -15.49 13.31
C MET A 316 -3.18 -14.35 13.35
N ALA A 317 -4.26 -14.51 14.12
CA ALA A 317 -5.25 -13.45 14.29
C ALA A 317 -4.65 -12.20 14.97
N ASP A 318 -3.75 -12.38 15.94
CA ASP A 318 -3.06 -11.27 16.59
C ASP A 318 -2.07 -10.58 15.65
N ASN A 319 -1.33 -11.35 14.83
CA ASN A 319 -0.47 -10.82 13.78
C ASN A 319 -1.25 -10.01 12.73
N LEU A 320 -2.44 -10.48 12.33
CA LEU A 320 -3.34 -9.75 11.43
C LEU A 320 -3.88 -8.45 12.05
N ARG A 321 -4.20 -8.44 13.35
CA ARG A 321 -4.60 -7.22 14.07
C ARG A 321 -3.46 -6.22 14.19
N ASP A 322 -2.23 -6.69 14.43
CA ASP A 322 -1.05 -5.84 14.41
C ASP A 322 -0.83 -5.26 13.00
N ALA A 323 -0.98 -6.06 11.94
CA ALA A 323 -0.91 -5.58 10.56
C ALA A 323 -1.96 -4.48 10.28
N SER A 324 -3.22 -4.70 10.69
CA SER A 324 -4.28 -3.68 10.61
C SER A 324 -3.91 -2.40 11.37
N SER A 325 -3.32 -2.54 12.57
CA SER A 325 -2.85 -1.41 13.37
C SER A 325 -1.69 -0.65 12.71
N LYS A 326 -0.78 -1.36 12.01
CA LYS A 326 0.30 -0.72 11.24
C LYS A 326 -0.21 -0.04 9.98
N ALA A 327 -1.19 -0.60 9.30
CA ALA A 327 -1.86 0.04 8.16
C ALA A 327 -2.46 1.40 8.56
N PHE A 328 -3.05 1.48 9.76
CA PHE A 328 -3.57 2.75 10.29
C PHE A 328 -2.50 3.84 10.50
N LEU A 329 -1.23 3.47 10.68
CA LEU A 329 -0.14 4.45 10.88
C LEU A 329 0.36 5.07 9.58
N ILE A 330 -0.05 4.52 8.42
CA ILE A 330 0.35 5.01 7.11
C ILE A 330 -0.58 6.16 6.70
N ILE A 331 -0.06 7.40 6.75
CA ILE A 331 -0.87 8.61 6.59
C ILE A 331 -0.16 9.59 5.64
N MET A 332 -0.61 9.68 4.39
CA MET A 332 -0.02 10.57 3.37
C MET A 332 -0.23 12.05 3.70
N SER A 333 -1.42 12.43 4.15
CA SER A 333 -1.76 13.80 4.55
C SER A 333 -0.87 14.34 5.68
N SER A 334 -0.27 13.47 6.50
CA SER A 334 0.66 13.93 7.55
C SER A 334 1.98 14.48 7.02
N VAL A 335 2.31 14.20 5.75
CA VAL A 335 3.61 14.51 5.13
C VAL A 335 3.52 15.24 3.79
N ALA A 336 2.35 15.25 3.15
CA ALA A 336 2.15 15.85 1.83
C ALA A 336 1.55 17.27 1.85
N ILE A 337 1.17 17.79 3.02
CA ILE A 337 0.52 19.12 3.18
C ILE A 337 1.39 20.25 2.63
N ARG A 338 0.82 21.06 1.75
CA ARG A 338 1.47 22.18 1.04
C ARG A 338 0.44 23.19 0.51
N ASP A 339 0.87 24.23 -0.21
CA ASP A 339 -0.06 25.18 -0.83
C ASP A 339 -1.11 24.47 -1.72
N PRO A 340 -2.42 24.78 -1.58
CA PRO A 340 -3.49 24.10 -2.32
C PRO A 340 -3.49 24.37 -3.83
N ASN A 341 -2.69 25.31 -4.33
CA ASN A 341 -2.55 25.56 -5.76
C ASN A 341 -1.47 24.69 -6.41
N VAL A 342 -0.73 23.89 -5.63
CA VAL A 342 0.30 22.98 -6.12
C VAL A 342 -0.26 21.58 -6.36
N GLY A 343 -0.20 21.12 -7.61
CA GLY A 343 -0.65 19.78 -8.01
C GLY A 343 -2.17 19.59 -7.91
N LEU A 344 -2.60 18.44 -7.39
CA LEU A 344 -4.00 18.10 -7.13
C LEU A 344 -4.60 18.85 -5.94
N GLY A 345 -3.77 19.51 -5.13
CA GLY A 345 -4.21 20.34 -4.01
C GLY A 345 -3.38 20.11 -2.75
N LEU A 346 -3.98 20.47 -1.61
CA LEU A 346 -3.34 20.56 -0.30
C LEU A 346 -2.50 19.33 0.07
N ALA A 347 -2.93 18.11 -0.29
CA ALA A 347 -2.24 16.86 0.07
C ALA A 347 -2.14 15.88 -1.11
N GLY A 348 -2.11 16.38 -2.35
CA GLY A 348 -1.93 15.53 -3.54
C GLY A 348 -3.00 14.44 -3.67
N PRO A 349 -2.62 13.18 -3.96
CA PRO A 349 -3.55 12.05 -4.16
C PRO A 349 -4.03 11.41 -2.83
N ASN A 350 -4.01 12.15 -1.71
CA ASN A 350 -4.31 11.60 -0.39
C ASN A 350 -5.73 11.00 -0.29
N HIS A 351 -6.72 11.56 -0.97
CA HIS A 351 -8.10 11.07 -0.87
C HIS A 351 -8.17 9.60 -1.33
N GLU A 352 -7.69 9.29 -2.53
CA GLU A 352 -7.65 7.95 -3.08
C GLU A 352 -6.71 7.02 -2.28
N PHE A 353 -5.64 7.58 -1.71
CA PHE A 353 -4.72 6.84 -0.86
C PHE A 353 -5.38 6.39 0.44
N ASP A 354 -6.10 7.29 1.12
CA ASP A 354 -6.78 7.02 2.38
C ASP A 354 -7.90 6.01 2.19
N ASP A 355 -8.67 6.08 1.09
CA ASP A 355 -9.71 5.10 0.76
C ASP A 355 -9.15 3.66 0.67
N LEU A 356 -8.02 3.50 -0.04
CA LEU A 356 -7.37 2.19 -0.19
C LEU A 356 -6.74 1.71 1.13
N SER A 357 -6.07 2.61 1.86
CA SER A 357 -5.46 2.32 3.16
C SER A 357 -6.51 1.91 4.20
N TYR A 358 -7.63 2.63 4.26
CA TYR A 358 -8.74 2.32 5.13
C TYR A 358 -9.36 0.96 4.78
N THR A 359 -9.57 0.68 3.50
CA THR A 359 -10.14 -0.59 3.04
C THR A 359 -9.23 -1.76 3.41
N LEU A 360 -7.92 -1.67 3.16
CA LEU A 360 -6.94 -2.67 3.57
C LEU A 360 -6.96 -2.91 5.09
N ARG A 361 -7.02 -1.83 5.88
CA ARG A 361 -7.11 -1.92 7.34
C ARG A 361 -8.34 -2.72 7.78
N GLN A 362 -9.50 -2.44 7.20
CA GLN A 362 -10.75 -3.13 7.55
C GLN A 362 -10.67 -4.61 7.18
N LEU A 363 -10.19 -4.93 5.97
CA LEU A 363 -10.03 -6.32 5.51
C LEU A 363 -9.05 -7.11 6.40
N LEU A 364 -7.93 -6.53 6.84
CA LEU A 364 -7.02 -7.17 7.77
C LEU A 364 -7.66 -7.43 9.15
N SER A 365 -8.46 -6.48 9.64
CA SER A 365 -9.18 -6.62 10.91
C SER A 365 -10.28 -7.68 10.81
N ASP A 366 -10.99 -7.74 9.69
CA ASP A 366 -12.04 -8.70 9.46
C ASP A 366 -11.47 -10.10 9.29
N LEU A 367 -10.41 -10.26 8.50
CA LEU A 367 -9.70 -11.52 8.34
C LEU A 367 -9.21 -12.09 9.68
N ALA A 368 -8.75 -11.23 10.60
CA ALA A 368 -8.38 -11.65 11.96
C ALA A 368 -9.59 -12.22 12.74
N ALA A 369 -10.78 -11.65 12.56
CA ALA A 369 -12.01 -12.16 13.14
C ALA A 369 -12.45 -13.47 12.48
N GLU A 370 -12.31 -13.58 11.16
CA GLU A 370 -12.61 -14.81 10.40
C GLU A 370 -11.69 -15.96 10.80
N VAL A 371 -10.41 -15.68 11.09
CA VAL A 371 -9.49 -16.69 11.63
C VAL A 371 -9.97 -17.22 12.98
N GLN A 372 -10.51 -16.35 13.86
CA GLN A 372 -11.09 -16.78 15.13
C GLN A 372 -12.38 -17.58 14.94
N LEU A 373 -13.19 -17.26 13.93
CA LEU A 373 -14.37 -18.04 13.59
C LEU A 373 -13.99 -19.40 12.99
N GLY A 374 -12.96 -19.45 12.14
CA GLY A 374 -12.37 -20.69 11.62
C GLY A 374 -11.88 -21.61 12.74
N LYS A 375 -11.24 -21.03 13.76
CA LYS A 375 -10.86 -21.74 15.00
C LYS A 375 -12.05 -22.38 15.71
N ILE A 376 -13.10 -21.61 15.96
CA ILE A 376 -14.30 -22.10 16.65
C ILE A 376 -14.98 -23.20 15.82
N ASN A 377 -15.04 -23.03 14.51
CA ASN A 377 -15.62 -24.00 13.59
C ASN A 377 -14.83 -25.32 13.62
N LEU A 378 -13.49 -25.26 13.56
CA LEU A 378 -12.62 -26.44 13.69
C LEU A 378 -12.75 -27.12 15.05
N GLU A 379 -12.80 -26.35 16.13
CA GLU A 379 -13.01 -26.87 17.50
C GLU A 379 -14.34 -27.64 17.61
N LYS A 380 -15.43 -27.10 17.04
CA LYS A 380 -16.73 -27.78 17.03
C LYS A 380 -16.72 -29.06 16.20
N VAL A 381 -16.07 -29.04 15.04
CA VAL A 381 -15.88 -30.23 14.20
C VAL A 381 -15.10 -31.31 14.97
N MET A 382 -14.02 -30.94 15.65
CA MET A 382 -13.21 -31.90 16.41
C MET A 382 -14.00 -32.53 17.56
N ASN A 383 -14.79 -31.74 18.28
CA ASN A 383 -15.63 -32.25 19.36
C ASN A 383 -16.65 -33.30 18.85
N LEU A 384 -17.27 -33.07 17.69
CA LEU A 384 -18.21 -34.02 17.08
C LEU A 384 -17.53 -35.34 16.66
N ILE A 385 -16.30 -35.27 16.12
CA ILE A 385 -15.52 -36.46 15.77
C ILE A 385 -15.20 -37.27 17.03
N LEU A 386 -14.73 -36.62 18.10
CA LEU A 386 -14.40 -37.28 19.36
C LEU A 386 -15.61 -37.90 20.06
N GLU A 387 -16.76 -37.23 20.05
CA GLU A 387 -18.00 -37.76 20.63
C GLU A 387 -18.42 -39.06 19.92
N THR A 388 -18.35 -39.09 18.59
CA THR A 388 -18.67 -40.26 17.78
C THR A 388 -17.69 -41.42 18.01
N ASP A 389 -16.39 -41.12 18.07
CA ASP A 389 -15.36 -42.13 18.32
C ASP A 389 -15.48 -42.74 19.72
N ASN A 390 -15.78 -41.92 20.74
CA ASN A 390 -16.00 -42.41 22.10
C ASN A 390 -17.21 -43.35 22.16
N ALA A 391 -18.34 -42.98 21.54
CA ALA A 391 -19.53 -43.83 21.46
C ALA A 391 -19.24 -45.16 20.74
N SER A 392 -18.44 -45.13 19.68
CA SER A 392 -18.02 -46.33 18.94
C SER A 392 -17.06 -47.20 19.75
N SER A 393 -16.11 -46.61 20.47
CA SER A 393 -15.19 -47.33 21.35
C SER A 393 -15.93 -48.03 22.49
N ASP A 394 -16.94 -47.39 23.07
CA ASP A 394 -17.72 -47.99 24.15
C ASP A 394 -18.58 -49.15 23.65
N SER A 395 -19.17 -49.03 22.45
CA SER A 395 -19.85 -50.15 21.80
C SER A 395 -18.90 -51.32 21.49
N LEU A 396 -17.67 -51.03 21.06
CA LEU A 396 -16.67 -52.07 20.83
C LEU A 396 -16.25 -52.76 22.12
N LYS A 397 -16.03 -52.02 23.22
CA LYS A 397 -15.75 -52.61 24.53
C LYS A 397 -16.89 -53.51 24.98
N GLU A 398 -18.15 -53.10 24.78
CA GLU A 398 -19.30 -53.94 25.10
C GLU A 398 -19.28 -55.26 24.31
N VAL A 399 -18.93 -55.21 23.01
CA VAL A 399 -18.77 -56.42 22.19
C VAL A 399 -17.59 -57.28 22.66
N VAL A 400 -16.46 -56.67 23.03
CA VAL A 400 -15.29 -57.37 23.59
C VAL A 400 -15.66 -58.05 24.91
N ASP A 401 -16.35 -57.36 25.81
CA ASP A 401 -16.82 -57.91 27.08
C ASP A 401 -17.80 -59.09 26.85
N GLN A 402 -18.66 -59.00 25.83
CA GLN A 402 -19.53 -60.11 25.43
C GLN A 402 -18.75 -61.31 24.87
N ILE A 403 -17.64 -61.06 24.15
CA ILE A 403 -16.75 -62.11 23.63
C ILE A 403 -15.99 -62.78 24.78
N GLU A 404 -15.42 -62.01 25.70
CA GLU A 404 -14.62 -62.51 26.82
C GLU A 404 -15.47 -63.27 27.85
N ASN A 405 -16.70 -62.83 28.10
CA ASN A 405 -17.62 -63.48 29.05
C ASN A 405 -18.50 -64.57 28.42
N ARG A 406 -18.15 -65.07 27.24
CA ARG A 406 -18.93 -66.08 26.54
C ARG A 406 -18.87 -67.43 27.26
N THR A 407 -19.97 -67.83 27.90
CA THR A 407 -20.08 -69.07 28.71
C THR A 407 -20.37 -70.35 27.90
N PHE A 408 -20.51 -70.23 26.58
CA PHE A 408 -20.75 -71.37 25.70
C PHE A 408 -19.43 -71.83 25.07
N ASP A 409 -18.83 -72.85 25.68
CA ASP A 409 -17.74 -73.62 25.08
C ASP A 409 -18.31 -74.89 24.41
N PRO A 410 -18.28 -75.01 23.08
CA PRO A 410 -18.77 -76.19 22.36
C PRO A 410 -17.92 -77.45 22.63
N TRP A 411 -16.78 -77.31 23.30
CA TRP A 411 -15.90 -78.40 23.73
C TRP A 411 -15.98 -78.67 25.24
N ASP A 412 -16.92 -78.03 25.95
CA ASP A 412 -17.21 -78.32 27.35
C ASP A 412 -17.82 -79.73 27.46
N THR A 413 -16.94 -80.71 27.64
CA THR A 413 -17.28 -82.13 27.78
C THR A 413 -18.12 -82.42 29.03
N SER A 414 -18.28 -81.48 29.96
CA SER A 414 -19.15 -81.65 31.13
C SER A 414 -20.64 -81.72 30.77
N ARG A 415 -21.06 -81.16 29.61
CA ARG A 415 -22.45 -81.21 29.10
C ARG A 415 -22.80 -82.45 28.28
N SER A 416 -21.82 -83.28 27.93
CA SER A 416 -22.03 -84.53 27.16
C SER A 416 -22.86 -85.60 27.90
N LYS A 417 -23.20 -85.40 29.17
CA LYS A 417 -24.05 -86.31 29.97
C LYS A 417 -25.56 -85.99 29.92
N LEU A 418 -25.99 -84.96 29.20
CA LEU A 418 -27.40 -84.49 29.21
C LEU A 418 -28.27 -84.98 28.05
N PHE A 419 -27.69 -85.67 27.05
CA PHE A 419 -28.47 -86.30 25.98
C PHE A 419 -28.34 -87.82 26.07
N PRO A 420 -29.41 -88.57 26.34
CA PRO A 420 -29.36 -90.03 26.27
C PRO A 420 -29.07 -90.47 24.83
N PRO A 421 -28.33 -91.58 24.63
CA PRO A 421 -28.09 -92.12 23.29
C PRO A 421 -29.41 -92.46 22.60
N ARG A 422 -29.49 -92.21 21.30
CA ARG A 422 -30.66 -92.56 20.48
C ARG A 422 -30.85 -94.08 20.51
N PRO A 423 -32.05 -94.60 20.79
CA PRO A 423 -32.30 -96.05 20.71
C PRO A 423 -32.22 -96.51 19.25
N GLY A 424 -31.39 -97.51 18.96
CA GLY A 424 -31.50 -98.29 17.72
C GLY A 424 -30.35 -98.25 16.72
N GLN A 425 -29.09 -98.06 17.14
CA GLN A 425 -27.95 -98.40 16.29
C GLN A 425 -26.92 -99.20 17.10
N ASP A 426 -27.21 -100.48 17.26
CA ASP A 426 -26.22 -101.55 17.47
C ASP A 426 -26.83 -102.87 16.98
N GLU A 427 -27.01 -102.97 15.67
CA GLU A 427 -27.00 -104.25 14.95
C GLU A 427 -26.24 -104.04 13.63
N ALA A 428 -24.95 -104.40 13.63
CA ALA A 428 -24.23 -105.13 12.58
C ALA A 428 -22.73 -104.74 12.52
N LEU A 429 -21.93 -105.66 13.09
CA LEU A 429 -20.51 -106.00 12.85
C LEU A 429 -19.42 -104.95 13.10
#